data_AF-W1XSY3-F1
#
_entry.id   AF-W1XSY3-F1
#
_cell.length_a   1.000
_cell.length_b   1.000
_cell.length_c   1.000
_cell.angle_alpha   90.00
_cell.angle_beta   90.00
_cell.angle_gamma   90.00
#
_symmetry.space_group_name_H-M   'P 1'
#
loop_
_entity.id
_entity.type
_entity.pdbx_description
1 polymer ?
#
loop_
_entity_poly.entity_id
_entity_poly.type
_entity_poly.pdbx_seq_one_letter_code
_entity_poly.pdbx_strand_id
1 'polypeptide(L)'
;MKLFYKPGACSLASHITLRESGKDFTLVSVDLMKKRLENGDDYFVVNPKGQVPALLLDDGTLLTEGVAIMQYLADSVPDRQLLAPVNSISRYKT
;
A
#
# COMPACT_ATOMS: atom_id res chain seq x y z
N MET A 1 2.60 1.96 -10.34
CA MET A 1 1.88 1.20 -9.28
C MET A 1 0.45 1.72 -9.07
N LYS A 2 -0.45 0.88 -8.54
CA LYS A 2 -1.84 1.25 -8.15
C LYS A 2 -2.10 0.94 -6.68
N LEU A 3 -2.59 1.92 -5.92
CA LEU A 3 -3.04 1.73 -4.53
C LEU A 3 -4.56 1.62 -4.47
N PHE A 4 -5.05 0.46 -4.04
CA PHE A 4 -6.45 0.26 -3.70
C PHE A 4 -6.72 0.78 -2.28
N TYR A 5 -7.65 1.73 -2.16
CA TYR A 5 -7.87 2.48 -0.92
C TYR A 5 -9.35 2.78 -0.66
N LYS A 6 -9.66 3.19 0.58
CA LYS A 6 -10.93 3.83 0.93
C LYS A 6 -10.63 5.14 1.68
N PRO A 7 -11.30 6.26 1.36
CA PRO A 7 -11.16 7.50 2.12
C PRO A 7 -11.36 7.30 3.63
N GLY A 8 -10.42 7.78 4.43
CA GLY A 8 -10.44 7.67 5.90
C GLY A 8 -10.10 6.29 6.48
N ALA A 9 -9.79 5.28 5.66
CA ALA A 9 -9.40 3.95 6.14
C ALA A 9 -7.89 3.84 6.43
N CYS A 10 -7.46 2.69 6.96
CA CYS A 10 -6.05 2.39 7.25
C CYS A 10 -5.12 2.49 6.02
N SER A 11 -5.67 2.41 4.80
CA SER A 11 -4.94 2.65 3.56
C SER A 11 -4.32 4.05 3.46
N LEU A 12 -4.74 5.01 4.29
CA LEU A 12 -4.13 6.34 4.37
C LEU A 12 -2.64 6.26 4.74
N ALA A 13 -2.23 5.34 5.62
CA ALA A 13 -0.82 5.20 6.00
C ALA A 13 0.06 4.83 4.79
N SER A 14 -0.35 3.80 4.04
CA SER A 14 0.34 3.43 2.79
C SER A 14 0.29 4.53 1.73
N HIS A 15 -0.79 5.31 1.67
CA HIS A 15 -0.91 6.46 0.78
C HIS A 15 0.11 7.56 1.14
N ILE A 16 0.26 7.88 2.42
CA ILE A 16 1.28 8.82 2.91
C ILE A 16 2.68 8.28 2.57
N THR A 17 2.98 7.01 2.88
CA THR A 17 4.29 6.42 2.57
C THR A 17 4.63 6.46 1.08
N LEU A 18 3.65 6.26 0.18
CA LEU A 18 3.86 6.41 -1.26
C LEU A 18 4.29 7.84 -1.63
N ARG A 19 3.59 8.85 -1.11
CA ARG A 19 3.94 10.26 -1.35
C ARG A 19 5.32 10.60 -0.80
N GLU A 20 5.59 10.20 0.45
CA GLU A 20 6.88 10.43 1.10
C GLU A 20 8.03 9.68 0.42
N SER A 21 7.75 8.53 -0.20
CA SER A 21 8.74 7.82 -1.01
C SER A 21 9.06 8.51 -2.34
N GLY A 22 8.22 9.47 -2.76
CA GLY A 22 8.38 10.18 -4.04
C GLY A 22 8.12 9.31 -5.27
N LYS A 23 7.40 8.19 -5.12
CA LYS A 23 7.05 7.32 -6.25
C LYS A 23 5.78 7.79 -6.93
N ASP A 24 5.69 7.54 -8.23
CA ASP A 24 4.46 7.70 -8.99
C ASP A 24 3.49 6.55 -8.71
N PHE A 25 2.23 6.89 -8.47
CA PHE A 25 1.16 5.92 -8.25
C PHE A 25 -0.20 6.52 -8.61
N THR A 26 -1.15 5.64 -8.90
CA THR A 26 -2.56 6.02 -9.04
C THR A 26 -3.37 5.47 -7.88
N LEU A 27 -4.40 6.21 -7.49
CA LEU A 27 -5.38 5.77 -6.49
C LEU A 27 -6.54 5.05 -7.19
N VAL A 28 -7.00 3.96 -6.57
CA VAL A 28 -8.21 3.23 -7.00
C VAL A 28 -9.12 3.07 -5.80
N SER A 29 -10.25 3.78 -5.80
CA SER A 29 -11.20 3.70 -4.69
C SER A 29 -11.92 2.35 -4.67
N VAL A 30 -12.14 1.84 -3.47
CA VAL A 30 -12.85 0.58 -3.22
C VAL A 30 -14.07 0.83 -2.34
N ASP A 31 -15.24 0.45 -2.84
CA ASP A 31 -16.42 0.29 -2.01
C ASP A 31 -16.24 -1.01 -1.19
N LEU A 32 -15.85 -0.87 0.08
CA LEU A 32 -15.64 -2.01 0.97
C LEU A 32 -16.93 -2.72 1.40
N MET A 33 -18.10 -2.09 1.26
CA MET A 33 -19.38 -2.73 1.57
C MET A 33 -19.80 -3.64 0.41
N LYS A 34 -19.70 -3.14 -0.82
CA LYS A 34 -20.07 -3.90 -2.03
C LYS A 34 -18.93 -4.76 -2.59
N LYS A 35 -17.69 -4.51 -2.15
CA LYS A 35 -16.46 -5.12 -2.70
C LYS A 35 -16.36 -4.87 -4.20
N ARG A 36 -16.45 -3.59 -4.57
CA ARG A 36 -16.42 -3.13 -5.96
C ARG A 36 -15.45 -1.97 -6.15
N LEU A 37 -14.83 -1.92 -7.32
CA LEU A 37 -14.06 -0.78 -7.79
C LEU A 37 -14.99 0.27 -8.41
N GLU A 38 -14.47 1.48 -8.67
CA GLU A 38 -15.24 2.57 -9.31
C GLU A 38 -15.78 2.21 -10.70
N ASN A 39 -15.08 1.35 -11.44
CA ASN A 39 -15.51 0.85 -12.75
C ASN A 39 -16.50 -0.33 -12.66
N GLY A 40 -16.89 -0.76 -11.46
CA GLY A 40 -17.82 -1.86 -11.24
C GLY A 40 -17.18 -3.26 -11.14
N ASP A 41 -15.86 -3.37 -11.31
CA ASP A 41 -15.17 -4.67 -11.20
C ASP A 41 -15.23 -5.25 -9.79
N ASP A 42 -15.16 -6.58 -9.70
CA ASP A 42 -15.16 -7.30 -8.44
C ASP A 42 -13.81 -7.17 -7.73
N TYR A 43 -13.79 -6.52 -6.56
CA TYR A 43 -12.56 -6.32 -5.81
C TYR A 43 -11.99 -7.62 -5.23
N PHE A 44 -12.80 -8.68 -5.04
CA PHE A 44 -12.28 -9.97 -4.59
C PHE A 44 -11.37 -10.64 -5.63
N VAL A 45 -11.54 -10.33 -6.91
CA VAL A 45 -10.65 -10.80 -7.97
C VAL A 45 -9.27 -10.16 -7.84
N VAL A 46 -9.22 -8.91 -7.37
CA VAL A 46 -7.95 -8.23 -7.05
C VAL A 46 -7.38 -8.76 -5.75
N ASN A 47 -8.07 -8.53 -4.62
CA ASN A 47 -7.65 -8.99 -3.31
C ASN A 47 -8.69 -9.94 -2.71
N PRO A 48 -8.43 -11.26 -2.67
CA PRO A 48 -9.35 -12.24 -2.09
C PRO A 48 -9.72 -11.98 -0.62
N LYS A 49 -8.89 -11.24 0.14
CA LYS A 49 -9.21 -10.83 1.52
C LYS A 49 -10.27 -9.72 1.58
N GLY A 50 -10.55 -9.04 0.47
CA GLY A 50 -11.54 -7.96 0.37
C GLY A 50 -11.22 -6.73 1.21
N GLN A 51 -9.95 -6.51 1.54
CA GLN A 51 -9.48 -5.45 2.43
C GLN A 51 -8.60 -4.43 1.68
N VAL A 52 -8.51 -3.23 2.23
CA VAL A 52 -7.52 -2.21 1.84
C VAL A 52 -6.58 -1.97 3.03
N PRO A 53 -5.33 -1.53 2.81
CA PRO A 53 -4.70 -1.29 1.51
C PRO A 53 -4.34 -2.58 0.75
N ALA A 54 -4.32 -2.48 -0.58
CA ALA A 54 -3.60 -3.38 -1.45
C ALA A 54 -2.81 -2.57 -2.48
N LEU A 55 -1.57 -2.96 -2.78
CA LEU A 55 -0.68 -2.27 -3.71
C LEU A 55 -0.36 -3.22 -4.87
N LEU A 56 -0.79 -2.85 -6.08
CA LEU A 56 -0.42 -3.55 -7.30
C LEU A 56 0.83 -2.89 -7.90
N LEU A 57 1.89 -3.68 -8.01
CA LEU A 57 3.15 -3.28 -8.61
C LEU A 57 3.05 -3.32 -10.14
N ASP A 58 4.00 -2.67 -10.82
CA ASP A 58 3.97 -2.55 -12.29
C ASP A 58 4.26 -3.87 -13.01
N ASP A 59 4.87 -4.83 -12.32
CA ASP A 59 5.07 -6.21 -12.81
C ASP A 59 3.86 -7.14 -12.58
N GLY A 60 2.77 -6.60 -12.01
CA GLY A 60 1.56 -7.36 -11.68
C GLY A 60 1.56 -8.01 -10.29
N THR A 61 2.63 -7.89 -9.51
CA THR A 61 2.67 -8.41 -8.14
C THR A 61 1.71 -7.63 -7.24
N LEU A 62 0.88 -8.35 -6.48
CA LEU A 62 -0.02 -7.74 -5.50
C LEU A 62 0.52 -7.89 -4.08
N LEU A 63 0.76 -6.76 -3.42
CA LEU A 63 1.07 -6.70 -2.00
C LEU A 63 -0.18 -6.35 -1.19
N THR A 64 -0.37 -7.07 -0.08
CA THR A 64 -1.43 -6.81 0.90
C THR A 64 -0.78 -6.63 2.28
N GLU A 65 -1.57 -6.24 3.28
CA GLU A 65 -1.11 -5.82 4.61
C GLU A 65 -0.36 -4.48 4.61
N GLY A 66 -0.93 -3.48 5.29
CA GLY A 66 -0.37 -2.13 5.30
C GLY A 66 1.09 -2.06 5.77
N VAL A 67 1.44 -2.85 6.81
CA VAL A 67 2.81 -2.91 7.35
C VAL A 67 3.81 -3.44 6.31
N ALA A 68 3.44 -4.48 5.55
CA ALA A 68 4.32 -5.04 4.52
C ALA A 68 4.49 -4.07 3.34
N ILE A 69 3.39 -3.45 2.91
CA ILE A 69 3.39 -2.42 1.85
C ILE A 69 4.30 -1.25 2.25
N MET A 70 4.15 -0.71 3.46
CA MET A 70 4.96 0.42 3.92
C MET A 70 6.44 0.09 4.03
N GLN A 71 6.79 -1.10 4.53
CA GLN A 71 8.19 -1.55 4.57
C GLN A 71 8.79 -1.71 3.16
N TYR A 72 8.06 -2.34 2.24
CA TYR A 72 8.50 -2.47 0.84
C TYR A 72 8.79 -1.10 0.20
N LEU A 73 7.90 -0.13 0.41
CA LEU A 73 8.07 1.22 -0.11
C LEU A 73 9.28 1.92 0.53
N ALA A 74 9.41 1.85 1.86
CA ALA A 74 10.51 2.49 2.59
C ALA A 74 11.88 1.90 2.21
N ASP A 75 12.00 0.57 2.12
CA ASP A 75 13.24 -0.12 1.78
C ASP A 75 13.71 0.19 0.35
N SER A 76 12.81 0.64 -0.54
CA SER A 76 13.16 1.04 -1.91
C SER A 76 13.73 2.46 -2.06
N VAL A 77 13.73 3.25 -0.98
CA VAL A 77 14.22 4.64 -0.96
C VAL A 77 15.02 4.92 0.33
N PRO A 78 16.15 4.22 0.56
CA PRO A 78 16.89 4.29 1.83
C PRO A 78 17.35 5.71 2.20
N ASP A 79 17.66 6.55 1.20
CA ASP A 79 18.08 7.94 1.40
C ASP A 79 16.99 8.81 2.07
N ARG A 80 15.72 8.40 1.99
CA ARG A 80 14.60 9.10 2.64
C ARG A 80 14.38 8.73 4.10
N GLN A 81 15.11 7.74 4.62
CA GLN A 81 15.10 7.34 6.03
C GLN A 81 13.69 7.05 6.60
N LEU A 82 12.76 6.61 5.75
CA LEU A 82 11.40 6.21 6.15
C LEU A 82 11.41 4.95 7.04
N LEU A 83 12.47 4.16 6.93
CA LEU A 83 12.73 3.00 7.76
C LEU A 83 14.24 2.83 7.92
N ALA A 84 14.68 2.49 9.14
CA ALA A 84 16.10 2.27 9.40
C ALA A 84 16.62 1.02 8.67
N PRO A 85 17.94 0.96 8.37
CA PRO A 85 18.55 -0.20 7.73
C PRO A 85 18.32 -1.51 8.49
N VAL A 86 18.33 -2.62 7.76
CA VAL A 86 18.33 -3.97 8.34
C VAL A 86 19.50 -4.11 9.32
N ASN A 87 19.29 -4.85 10.42
CA ASN A 87 20.24 -5.03 11.52
C ASN A 87 20.51 -3.78 12.38
N SER A 88 19.77 -2.68 12.21
CA SER A 88 19.81 -1.53 13.13
C SER A 88 18.73 -1.64 14.20
N ILE A 89 19.08 -1.41 15.48
CA ILE A 89 18.09 -1.42 16.58
C ILE A 89 16.96 -0.41 16.36
N SER A 90 17.24 0.71 15.70
CA SER A 90 16.24 1.73 15.36
C SER A 90 15.15 1.22 14.41
N ARG A 91 15.35 0.10 13.70
CA ARG A 91 14.33 -0.54 12.86
C ARG A 91 13.32 -1.35 13.68
N TYR A 92 13.75 -1.92 14.81
CA TYR A 92 12.98 -2.90 15.57
C TYR A 92 12.41 -2.37 16.88
N LYS A 93 13.00 -1.31 17.43
CA LYS A 93 12.55 -0.70 18.68
C LYS A 93 11.29 0.14 18.43
N THR A 94 10.17 -0.30 18.99
CA THR A 94 8.89 0.43 19.04
C THR A 94 8.78 1.31 20.28
#